data_AF-A0A1C4TNV2-F1
#
_entry.id   AF-A0A1C4TNV2-F1
#
_cell.length_a   1.000
_cell.length_b   1.000
_cell.length_c   1.000
_cell.angle_alpha   90.00
_cell.angle_beta   90.00
_cell.angle_gamma   90.00
#
_symmetry.space_group_name_H-M   'P 1'
#
loop_
_entity.id
_entity.type
_entity.pdbx_description
1 polymer ?
#
loop_
_entity_poly.entity_id
_entity_poly.type
_entity_poly.pdbx_seq_one_letter_code
_entity_poly.pdbx_strand_id
1 'polypeptide(L)'
;MLRSPRFLPCHKCGGYATRRLSTAQVAYYRAAHQMHDLAGQVRRALDHPDLTADTASLLAELRQWDSTPPADEWFPEGSEDVQWQRFVARLLRQLETTVIGSGQST
;
A
#
# COMPACT_ATOMS: atom_id res chain seq x y z
N MET A 1 28.94 6.61 25.95
CA MET A 1 27.54 6.13 25.83
C MET A 1 26.66 7.30 25.41
N LEU A 2 26.11 7.26 24.19
CA LEU A 2 25.17 8.28 23.70
C LEU A 2 23.81 8.06 24.39
N ARG A 3 23.51 8.88 25.40
CA ARG A 3 22.17 8.96 26.01
C ARG A 3 21.27 9.78 25.11
N SER A 4 20.63 9.14 24.14
CA SER A 4 19.58 9.77 23.32
C SER A 4 18.22 9.19 23.74
N PRO A 5 17.22 10.03 24.09
CA PRO A 5 15.91 9.60 24.55
C PRO A 5 15.09 8.83 23.50
N ARG A 6 15.58 8.76 22.26
CA ARG A 6 14.97 7.99 21.16
C ARG A 6 15.32 6.52 21.18
N PHE A 7 16.28 6.10 22.01
CA PHE A 7 16.78 4.73 22.04
C PHE A 7 16.55 4.13 23.43
N LEU A 8 15.62 3.18 23.49
CA LEU A 8 15.40 2.39 24.70
C LEU A 8 16.31 1.15 24.65
N PRO A 9 17.03 0.82 25.75
CA PRO A 9 17.85 -0.38 25.82
C PRO A 9 16.97 -1.63 25.63
N CYS A 10 17.33 -2.49 24.66
CA CYS A 10 16.66 -3.78 24.51
C CYS A 10 17.36 -4.84 25.35
N HIS A 11 16.69 -5.34 26.39
CA HIS A 11 17.26 -6.36 27.30
C HIS A 11 17.46 -7.74 26.65
N LYS A 12 16.91 -7.99 25.45
CA LYS A 12 17.05 -9.27 24.74
C LYS A 12 18.22 -9.34 23.76
N CYS A 13 18.62 -8.23 23.14
CA CYS A 13 19.67 -8.23 22.12
C CYS A 13 20.91 -7.40 22.47
N GLY A 14 20.91 -6.69 23.60
CA GLY A 14 22.03 -5.83 24.00
C GLY A 14 22.23 -4.59 23.11
N GLY A 15 21.35 -4.38 22.12
CA GLY A 15 21.36 -3.24 21.21
C GLY A 15 20.32 -2.17 21.55
N TYR A 16 20.43 -1.04 20.87
CA TYR A 16 19.40 -0.01 20.86
C TYR A 16 18.27 -0.46 19.93
N ALA A 17 17.10 -0.80 20.48
CA ALA A 17 15.92 -0.96 19.64
C ALA A 17 15.41 0.45 19.30
N THR A 18 15.26 0.75 18.01
CA THR A 18 14.32 1.79 17.58
C THR A 18 13.00 1.49 18.29
N ARG A 19 12.50 2.48 19.03
CA ARG A 19 11.26 2.46 19.83
C ARG A 19 10.24 1.46 19.25
N ARG A 20 9.69 0.54 20.08
CA ARG A 20 8.63 -0.40 19.63
C ARG A 20 7.59 0.39 18.85
N LEU A 21 7.34 -0.02 17.61
CA LEU A 21 6.31 0.60 16.78
C LEU A 21 4.96 0.51 17.49
N SER A 22 4.18 1.59 17.42
CA SER A 22 2.80 1.55 17.89
C SER A 22 1.97 0.58 17.03
N THR A 23 0.82 0.16 17.53
CA THR A 23 -0.13 -0.64 16.74
C THR A 23 -0.49 0.05 15.42
N ALA A 24 -0.70 1.37 15.45
CA ALA A 24 -0.97 2.18 14.26
C ALA A 24 0.18 2.13 13.25
N GLN A 25 1.43 2.27 13.70
CA GLN A 25 2.60 2.18 12.84
C GLN A 25 2.75 0.79 12.21
N VAL A 26 2.53 -0.28 12.99
CA VAL A 26 2.57 -1.66 12.46
C VAL A 26 1.46 -1.87 11.42
N ALA A 27 0.26 -1.35 11.66
CA ALA A 27 -0.85 -1.44 10.73
C ALA A 27 -0.55 -0.68 9.42
N TYR A 28 -0.04 0.55 9.52
CA TYR A 28 0.42 1.34 8.38
C TYR A 28 1.47 0.58 7.56
N TYR A 29 2.52 0.04 8.21
CA TYR A 29 3.55 -0.72 7.50
C TYR A 29 2.98 -1.93 6.76
N ARG A 30 2.02 -2.65 7.35
CA ARG A 30 1.37 -3.79 6.67
C ARG A 30 0.58 -3.32 5.45
N ALA A 31 -0.21 -2.27 5.60
CA ALA A 31 -0.96 -1.68 4.50
C ALA A 31 -0.04 -1.20 3.37
N ALA A 32 1.07 -0.53 3.69
CA ALA A 32 2.04 -0.08 2.71
C ALA A 32 2.66 -1.23 1.92
N HIS A 33 2.99 -2.36 2.56
CA HIS A 33 3.50 -3.55 1.85
C HIS A 33 2.43 -4.16 0.96
N GLN A 34 1.19 -4.32 1.44
CA GLN A 34 0.08 -4.83 0.61
C GLN A 34 -0.16 -3.95 -0.61
N MET A 35 -0.13 -2.63 -0.43
CA MET A 35 -0.30 -1.67 -1.52
C MET A 35 0.88 -1.71 -2.52
N HIS A 36 2.11 -1.94 -2.04
CA HIS A 36 3.27 -2.15 -2.90
C HIS A 36 3.13 -3.41 -3.76
N ASP A 37 2.69 -4.52 -3.15
CA ASP A 37 2.47 -5.78 -3.84
C ASP A 37 1.36 -5.65 -4.90
N LEU A 38 0.26 -4.97 -4.56
CA LEU A 38 -0.83 -4.66 -5.50
C LEU A 38 -0.35 -3.82 -6.67
N ALA A 39 0.42 -2.76 -6.43
CA ALA A 39 0.99 -1.94 -7.50
C ALA A 39 1.90 -2.76 -8.44
N GLY A 40 2.67 -3.70 -7.88
CA GLY A 40 3.47 -4.65 -8.65
C GLY A 40 2.63 -5.60 -9.49
N GLN A 41 1.51 -6.09 -8.95
CA GLN A 41 0.57 -6.93 -9.69
C GLN A 41 -0.14 -6.18 -10.82
N VAL A 42 -0.60 -4.95 -10.56
CA VAL A 42 -1.17 -4.07 -11.59
C VAL A 42 -0.16 -3.86 -12.70
N ARG A 43 1.08 -3.48 -12.38
CA ARG A 43 2.12 -3.30 -13.40
C ARG A 43 2.33 -4.56 -14.23
N ARG A 44 2.44 -5.74 -13.61
CA ARG A 44 2.57 -7.01 -14.34
C ARG A 44 1.38 -7.30 -15.25
N ALA A 45 0.16 -7.02 -14.81
CA ALA A 45 -1.04 -7.19 -15.61
C ALA A 45 -1.07 -6.25 -16.83
N LEU A 46 -0.58 -5.01 -16.67
CA LEU A 46 -0.46 -4.05 -17.77
C LEU A 46 0.66 -4.41 -18.76
N ASP A 47 1.80 -4.87 -18.27
CA ASP A 47 2.97 -5.21 -19.09
C ASP A 47 2.77 -6.53 -19.85
N HIS A 48 1.90 -7.42 -19.35
CA HIS A 48 1.68 -8.76 -19.89
C HIS A 48 0.18 -9.12 -19.95
N PRO A 49 -0.60 -8.49 -20.85
CA PRO A 49 -2.05 -8.71 -20.93
C PRO A 49 -2.44 -10.15 -21.30
N ASP A 50 -1.53 -10.89 -21.95
CA ASP A 50 -1.72 -12.28 -22.36
C ASP A 50 -1.52 -13.29 -21.22
N LEU A 51 -0.89 -12.86 -20.11
CA LEU A 51 -0.85 -13.65 -18.89
C LEU A 51 -2.17 -13.46 -18.17
N THR A 52 -2.82 -14.57 -17.79
CA THR A 52 -4.03 -14.56 -16.95
C THR A 52 -3.70 -14.07 -15.54
N ALA A 53 -3.42 -12.79 -15.40
CA ALA A 53 -3.60 -12.10 -14.14
C ALA A 53 -5.11 -12.01 -13.90
N ASP A 54 -5.55 -12.36 -12.69
CA ASP A 54 -6.95 -12.20 -12.30
C ASP A 54 -7.25 -10.71 -12.08
N THR A 55 -7.43 -10.01 -13.19
CA THR A 55 -7.70 -8.57 -13.25
C THR A 55 -9.00 -8.21 -12.52
N ALA A 56 -9.97 -9.13 -12.48
CA ALA A 56 -11.23 -8.93 -11.75
C ALA A 56 -10.99 -8.92 -10.23
N SER A 57 -10.21 -9.86 -9.71
CA SER A 57 -9.82 -9.87 -8.29
C SER A 57 -8.97 -8.65 -7.93
N LEU A 58 -8.03 -8.24 -8.79
CA LEU A 58 -7.23 -7.03 -8.59
C LEU A 58 -8.08 -5.75 -8.53
N LEU A 59 -9.07 -5.62 -9.43
CA LEU A 59 -10.03 -4.51 -9.40
C LEU A 59 -10.86 -4.52 -8.12
N ALA A 60 -11.33 -5.70 -7.69
CA ALA A 60 -12.11 -5.82 -6.45
C ALA A 60 -11.29 -5.38 -5.23
N GLU A 61 -10.03 -5.80 -5.13
CA GLU A 61 -9.15 -5.43 -4.03
C GLU A 61 -8.82 -3.93 -4.04
N LEU A 62 -8.50 -3.35 -5.20
CA LEU A 62 -8.26 -1.90 -5.31
C LEU A 62 -9.51 -1.06 -4.94
N ARG A 63 -10.72 -1.52 -5.29
CA ARG A 63 -11.97 -0.86 -4.88
C ARG A 63 -12.19 -0.89 -3.38
N GLN A 64 -11.77 -1.96 -2.69
CA GLN A 64 -11.81 -2.01 -1.24
C GLN A 64 -10.88 -0.96 -0.62
N TRP A 65 -9.67 -0.80 -1.16
CA TRP A 65 -8.71 0.22 -0.71
C TRP A 65 -9.18 1.64 -1.00
N ASP A 66 -9.85 1.88 -2.13
CA ASP A 66 -10.41 3.19 -2.49
C ASP A 66 -11.59 3.57 -1.59
N SER A 67 -12.41 2.58 -1.22
CA SER A 67 -13.57 2.76 -0.35
C SER A 67 -13.22 2.85 1.14
N THR A 68 -12.00 2.47 1.52
CA THR A 68 -11.56 2.43 2.92
C THR A 68 -10.53 3.53 3.16
N PRO A 69 -10.89 4.65 3.81
CA PRO A 69 -9.91 5.68 4.14
C PRO A 69 -8.83 5.11 5.08
N PRO A 70 -7.56 5.53 4.92
CA PRO A 70 -6.51 5.18 5.86
C PRO A 70 -6.88 5.70 7.26
N ALA A 71 -6.46 5.00 8.31
CA ALA A 71 -6.73 5.45 9.68
C ALA A 71 -6.06 6.80 9.94
N ASP A 72 -6.76 7.73 10.61
CA ASP A 72 -6.25 9.08 10.94
C ASP A 72 -4.89 9.04 11.65
N GLU A 73 -4.67 8.00 12.46
CA GLU A 73 -3.43 7.76 13.21
C GLU A 73 -2.21 7.48 12.31
N TRP A 74 -2.42 7.16 11.03
CA TRP A 74 -1.35 6.90 10.06
C TRP A 74 -0.77 8.19 9.49
N PHE A 75 -1.59 9.22 9.33
CA PHE A 75 -1.24 10.46 8.62
C PHE A 75 -1.64 11.71 9.43
N PRO A 76 -0.88 12.03 10.50
CA PRO A 76 -1.23 13.12 11.42
C PRO A 76 -1.30 14.51 10.76
N GLU A 77 -0.59 14.69 9.64
CA GLU A 77 -0.48 15.96 8.93
C GLU A 77 -1.45 16.06 7.72
N GLY A 78 -2.28 15.03 7.47
CA GLY A 78 -3.40 15.08 6.52
C GLY A 78 -3.05 15.43 5.06
N SER A 79 -1.79 15.34 4.66
CA SER A 79 -1.36 15.50 3.26
C SER A 79 -0.95 14.17 2.63
N GLU A 80 -0.63 13.18 3.45
CA GLU A 80 -0.21 11.83 3.05
C GLU A 80 -1.42 10.91 2.78
N ASP A 81 -2.56 11.17 3.42
CA ASP A 81 -3.85 10.51 3.15
C ASP A 81 -4.36 10.82 1.73
N VAL A 82 -4.27 12.08 1.29
CA VAL A 82 -4.65 12.52 -0.05
C VAL A 82 -3.72 11.87 -1.08
N GLN A 83 -2.42 11.76 -0.77
CA GLN A 83 -1.46 11.09 -1.64
C GLN A 83 -1.74 9.58 -1.74
N TRP A 84 -2.06 8.94 -0.63
CA TRP A 84 -2.49 7.55 -0.58
C TRP A 84 -3.71 7.32 -1.47
N GLN A 85 -4.76 8.12 -1.29
CA GLN A 85 -5.99 8.00 -2.08
C GLN A 85 -5.75 8.24 -3.58
N ARG A 86 -4.94 9.27 -3.91
CA ARG A 86 -4.55 9.52 -5.31
C ARG A 86 -3.78 8.35 -5.93
N PHE A 87 -2.94 7.68 -5.14
CA PHE A 87 -2.19 6.52 -5.58
C PHE A 87 -3.12 5.33 -5.89
N VAL A 88 -4.04 5.00 -4.98
CA VAL A 88 -5.03 3.92 -5.19
C VAL A 88 -5.90 4.21 -6.40
N ALA A 89 -6.48 5.41 -6.49
CA ALA A 89 -7.33 5.80 -7.60
C ALA A 89 -6.58 5.78 -8.95
N ARG A 90 -5.27 6.04 -8.96
CA ARG A 90 -4.44 5.91 -10.17
C ARG A 90 -4.33 4.46 -10.62
N LEU A 91 -4.04 3.53 -9.69
CA LEU A 91 -3.96 2.10 -10.01
C LEU A 91 -5.29 1.58 -10.55
N LEU A 92 -6.40 1.98 -9.91
CA LEU A 92 -7.75 1.60 -10.34
C LEU A 92 -8.00 2.03 -11.80
N ARG A 93 -7.77 3.31 -12.12
CA ARG A 93 -7.96 3.84 -13.48
C ARG A 93 -7.09 3.15 -14.53
N GLN A 94 -5.83 2.84 -14.20
CA GLN A 94 -4.93 2.13 -15.12
C GLN A 94 -5.47 0.74 -15.47
N LEU A 95 -6.01 0.03 -14.47
CA LEU A 95 -6.53 -1.31 -14.66
C LEU A 95 -7.88 -1.31 -15.39
N GLU A 96 -8.79 -0.39 -15.05
CA GLU A 96 -10.10 -0.24 -15.72
C GLU A 96 -9.95 0.11 -17.21
N THR A 97 -9.00 0.99 -17.55
CA THR A 97 -8.72 1.35 -18.95
C THR A 97 -8.32 0.13 -19.79
N THR A 98 -7.55 -0.77 -19.18
CA THR A 98 -7.05 -1.98 -19.85
C THR A 98 -8.19 -2.97 -20.11
N VAL A 99 -9.05 -3.22 -19.10
CA VAL A 99 -10.22 -4.10 -19.25
C VAL A 99 -11.19 -3.61 -20.34
N ILE A 100 -11.42 -2.29 -20.42
CA ILE A 100 -12.31 -1.71 -21.43
C ILE A 100 -11.68 -1.81 -22.83
N GLY A 101 -10.37 -1.59 -22.96
CA GLY A 101 -9.65 -1.69 -24.23
C GLY A 101 -9.58 -3.12 -24.79
N SER A 102 -9.44 -4.13 -23.92
CA SER A 102 -9.47 -5.54 -24.31
C SER A 102 -10.84 -6.03 -24.81
N GLY A 103 -11.92 -5.35 -24.39
CA GLY A 103 -13.30 -5.72 -24.75
C GLY A 103 -13.81 -5.17 -26.09
N GLN A 104 -13.05 -4.31 -26.78
CA GLN A 104 -13.45 -3.71 -28.06
C GLN A 104 -12.75 -4.29 -29.30
N SER A 105 -11.94 -5.34 -29.13
CA SER A 105 -11.33 -6.07 -30.26
C SER A 105 -12.15 -7.31 -30.61
N THR A 106 -13.29 -7.12 -31.27
CA THR A 106 -14.05 -8.19 -31.97
C THR A 106 -14.65 -7.65 -33.25
#